data_AF-A0A350LK60-F1
#
_entry.id   AF-A0A350LK60-F1
#
_cell.length_a   1.000
_cell.length_b   1.000
_cell.length_c   1.000
_cell.angle_alpha   90.00
_cell.angle_beta   90.00
_cell.angle_gamma   90.00
#
_symmetry.space_group_name_H-M   'P 1'
#
loop_
_entity.id
_entity.type
_entity.pdbx_description
1 polymer ?
#
loop_
_entity_poly.entity_id
_entity_poly.type
_entity_poly.pdbx_seq_one_letter_code
_entity_poly.pdbx_strand_id
1 'polypeptide(L)' 'MQPDYPHPFIAREGWAIILIAFVIAAVVTAAFGMGLIATVFWVLFALVVQFFRDP' A
#
# COMPACT_ATOMS: atom_id res chain seq x y z
N MET A 1 -20.59 13.47 25.28
CA MET A 1 -20.29 12.12 24.79
C MET A 1 -19.32 12.29 23.63
N GLN A 2 -18.05 11.96 23.82
CA GLN A 2 -17.12 11.93 22.68
C GLN A 2 -17.61 10.80 21.77
N PRO A 3 -17.87 11.05 20.48
CA PRO A 3 -18.18 9.95 19.58
C PRO A 3 -17.00 8.97 19.62
N ASP A 4 -17.29 7.71 19.95
CA ASP A 4 -16.38 6.58 19.74
C ASP A 4 -16.07 6.58 18.26
N TYR A 5 -14.90 7.08 17.93
CA TYR A 5 -14.63 7.68 16.63
C TYR A 5 -14.23 6.51 15.71
N PRO A 6 -15.13 5.97 14.86
CA PRO A 6 -14.86 4.73 14.15
C PRO A 6 -14.26 5.10 12.80
N HIS A 7 -13.16 5.85 12.83
CA HIS A 7 -12.43 6.20 11.63
C HIS A 7 -11.48 5.05 11.32
N PRO A 8 -11.64 4.39 10.16
CA PRO A 8 -10.76 3.31 9.77
C PRO A 8 -9.34 3.85 9.60
N PHE A 9 -8.33 3.04 9.93
CA PHE A 9 -6.92 3.43 9.85
C PHE A 9 -6.43 3.66 8.40
N ILE A 10 -7.13 3.07 7.44
CA ILE A 10 -6.92 3.24 6.01
C ILE A 10 -8.28 3.59 5.38
N ALA A 11 -8.28 4.60 4.51
CA ALA A 11 -9.42 4.98 3.70
C ALA A 11 -10.00 3.78 2.95
N ARG A 12 -11.32 3.60 3.00
CA ARG A 12 -11.99 2.41 2.44
C ARG A 12 -11.82 2.31 0.93
N GLU A 13 -11.67 3.43 0.27
CA GLU A 13 -11.47 3.59 -1.17
C GLU A 13 -10.05 3.17 -1.60
N GLY A 14 -9.09 3.20 -0.67
CA GLY A 14 -7.67 2.92 -0.95
C GLY A 14 -7.34 1.44 -1.15
N TRP A 15 -8.16 0.52 -0.63
CA TRP A 15 -7.86 -0.92 -0.63
C TRP A 15 -7.61 -1.50 -2.01
N ALA A 16 -8.39 -1.09 -3.03
CA ALA A 16 -8.20 -1.56 -4.40
C ALA A 16 -6.82 -1.13 -4.96
N ILE A 17 -6.43 0.12 -4.70
CA ILE A 17 -5.16 0.68 -5.19
C ILE A 17 -3.97 0.07 -4.44
N ILE A 18 -4.09 -0.10 -3.12
CA ILE A 18 -3.10 -0.81 -2.29
C ILE A 18 -2.88 -2.24 -2.80
N LEU A 19 -3.96 -2.97 -3.09
CA LEU A 19 -3.88 -4.34 -3.61
C LEU A 19 -3.17 -4.39 -4.97
N ILE A 20 -3.51 -3.49 -5.89
CA ILE A 20 -2.87 -3.41 -7.21
C ILE A 20 -1.38 -3.12 -7.05
N ALA A 21 -1.01 -2.13 -6.23
CA ALA A 21 0.39 -1.78 -5.98
C ALA A 21 1.17 -2.96 -5.37
N PHE A 22 0.57 -3.69 -4.44
CA PHE A 22 1.15 -4.89 -3.84
C PHE A 22 1.36 -6.00 -4.88
N VAL A 23 0.35 -6.29 -5.71
CA VAL A 23 0.44 -7.33 -6.75
C VAL A 23 1.55 -7.00 -7.74
N ILE A 24 1.67 -5.74 -8.17
CA ILE A 24 2.75 -5.31 -9.06
C ILE A 24 4.12 -5.53 -8.39
N ALA A 25 4.30 -5.11 -7.14
CA ALA A 25 5.56 -5.31 -6.41
C ALA A 25 5.89 -6.80 -6.25
N ALA A 26 4.90 -7.63 -5.95
CA ALA A 26 5.05 -9.07 -5.83
C ALA A 26 5.42 -9.74 -7.17
N VAL A 27 4.76 -9.36 -8.27
CA VAL A 27 5.06 -9.87 -9.62
C VAL A 27 6.47 -9.49 -10.05
N VAL A 28 6.88 -8.24 -9.82
CA VAL A 28 8.25 -7.80 -10.13
C VAL A 28 9.27 -8.58 -9.31
N THR A 29 9.01 -8.77 -8.02
CA THR A 29 9.88 -9.56 -7.13
C THR A 29 9.96 -11.02 -7.57
N ALA A 30 8.84 -11.61 -8.00
CA ALA A 30 8.80 -13.00 -8.48
C ALA A 30 9.52 -13.19 -9.82
N ALA A 31 9.42 -12.21 -10.73
CA ALA A 31 10.01 -12.30 -12.07
C ALA A 31 11.52 -11.99 -12.09
N PHE A 32 11.98 -11.05 -11.25
CA PHE A 32 13.36 -10.54 -11.31
C PHE A 32 14.15 -10.74 -10.01
N GLY A 33 13.54 -11.34 -8.99
CA GLY A 33 14.13 -11.47 -7.66
C GLY A 33 14.13 -10.15 -6.87
N MET A 34 14.70 -10.22 -5.67
CA MET A 34 14.85 -9.03 -4.81
C MET A 34 16.11 -8.26 -5.24
N GLY A 35 15.92 -7.10 -5.86
CA GLY A 35 16.98 -6.20 -6.34
C GLY A 35 16.47 -4.77 -6.48
N LEU A 36 17.28 -3.86 -7.02
CA LEU A 36 16.95 -2.42 -7.07
C LEU A 36 15.55 -2.12 -7.65
N ILE A 37 15.19 -2.79 -8.74
CA ILE A 37 13.89 -2.60 -9.39
C ILE A 37 12.76 -3.03 -8.45
N ALA A 38 12.82 -4.24 -7.88
CA ALA A 38 11.83 -4.71 -6.91
C ALA A 38 11.73 -3.78 -5.69
N THR A 39 12.87 -3.32 -5.16
CA THR A 39 12.92 -2.37 -4.04
C THR A 39 12.18 -1.08 -4.36
N VAL A 40 12.33 -0.51 -5.56
CA VAL A 40 11.59 0.69 -5.98
C VAL A 40 10.08 0.44 -5.94
N PHE A 41 9.59 -0.71 -6.43
CA PHE A 41 8.17 -1.04 -6.38
C PHE A 41 7.65 -1.24 -4.95
N TRP A 42 8.44 -1.83 -4.05
CA TRP A 42 8.08 -1.93 -2.64
C TRP A 42 8.03 -0.58 -1.93
N VAL A 43 8.95 0.34 -2.25
CA VAL A 43 8.91 1.72 -1.74
C VAL A 43 7.66 2.44 -2.25
N LEU A 44 7.34 2.32 -3.54
CA LEU A 44 6.10 2.88 -4.10
C LEU A 44 4.86 2.31 -3.42
N PHE A 45 4.81 0.99 -3.19
CA PHE A 45 3.74 0.35 -2.41
C PHE A 45 3.62 0.96 -1.01
N ALA A 46 4.74 1.14 -0.30
CA ALA A 46 4.72 1.76 1.02
C ALA A 46 4.18 3.20 0.98
N LEU A 47 4.55 3.99 -0.03
CA LEU A 47 4.02 5.34 -0.23
C LEU A 47 2.51 5.34 -0.53
N VAL A 48 2.02 4.39 -1.34
CA VAL A 48 0.58 4.21 -1.60
C VAL A 48 -0.16 3.88 -0.31
N VAL A 49 0.38 2.99 0.52
CA VAL A 49 -0.21 2.67 1.83
C VAL A 49 -0.23 3.90 2.74
N GLN A 50 0.85 4.70 2.77
CA GLN A 50 0.86 5.93 3.57
C GLN A 50 -0.11 6.99 3.04
N PHE A 51 -0.32 7.09 1.73
CA PHE A 51 -1.26 8.05 1.13
C PHE A 51 -2.71 7.78 1.56
N PHE A 52 -3.10 6.52 1.66
CA PHE A 52 -4.45 6.13 2.09
C PHE A 52 -4.59 5.96 3.60
N ARG A 53 -3.50 6.10 4.35
CA ARG A 53 -3.56 6.10 5.81
C ARG A 53 -4.13 7.44 6.26
N ASP A 54 -5.20 7.39 7.05
CA ASP A 54 -5.79 8.58 7.63
C ASP A 54 -4.76 9.27 8.58
N PRO A 55 -4.62 10.62 8.50
CA PRO A 55 -3.64 11.39 9.29
C PRO A 55 -3.93 11.43 10.79
#